data_AF-A0A970TL83-F1
#
_entry.id   AF-A0A970TL83-F1
#
_cell.length_a   1.000
_cell.length_b   1.000
_cell.length_c   1.000
_cell.angle_alpha   90.00
_cell.angle_beta   90.00
_cell.angle_gamma   90.00
#
_symmetry.space_group_name_H-M   'P 1'
#
loop_
_entity.id
_entity.type
_entity.pdbx_description
1 polymer ?
#
loop_
_entity_poly.entity_id
_entity_poly.type
_entity_poly.pdbx_seq_one_letter_code
_entity_poly.pdbx_strand_id
1 'polypeptide(L)'
;MKIRPQTAIVLSILFVLAGILGSWALGWWQTQTDRTPQRLESQRLEDMTSPSQAGAYDPDDIRGSYTFEDINRFYEVPLADLAAAFTVDTDRAAGFKVKDFETIFPDPDGEIGTSSMKLFVAWYKGLPYELKEESFLPAPAAAILREKAEITLEQEEYLNTHTLETQE
;
A
#
# COMPACT_ATOMS: atom_id res chain seq x y z
N MET A 1 -16.77 -25.88 -51.14
CA MET A 1 -18.05 -25.97 -50.41
C MET A 1 -18.49 -24.54 -50.06
N LYS A 2 -19.61 -24.04 -50.61
CA LYS A 2 -20.07 -22.66 -50.39
C LYS A 2 -20.87 -22.62 -49.09
N ILE A 3 -20.32 -22.06 -48.02
CA ILE A 3 -21.03 -21.93 -46.74
C ILE A 3 -22.05 -20.81 -46.88
N ARG A 4 -23.29 -21.05 -46.43
CA ARG A 4 -24.33 -20.02 -46.40
C ARG A 4 -23.97 -18.98 -45.33
N PRO A 5 -24.17 -17.68 -45.57
CA PRO A 5 -23.74 -16.62 -44.65
C PRO A 5 -24.31 -16.79 -43.23
N GLN A 6 -25.55 -17.27 -43.11
CA GLN A 6 -26.18 -17.57 -41.82
C GLN A 6 -25.43 -18.66 -41.03
N THR A 7 -24.95 -19.71 -41.71
CA THR A 7 -24.18 -20.80 -41.09
C THR A 7 -22.81 -20.31 -40.64
N ALA A 8 -22.17 -19.42 -41.39
CA ALA A 8 -20.89 -18.84 -41.01
C ALA A 8 -21.01 -17.97 -39.73
N ILE A 9 -22.09 -17.21 -39.60
CA ILE A 9 -22.38 -16.40 -38.40
C ILE A 9 -22.57 -17.29 -37.17
N VAL A 10 -23.42 -18.32 -37.27
CA VAL A 10 -23.68 -19.24 -36.15
C VAL A 10 -22.41 -19.97 -35.72
N LEU A 11 -21.60 -20.43 -36.69
CA LEU A 11 -20.34 -21.11 -36.39
C LEU A 11 -19.33 -20.19 -35.69
N SER A 12 -19.26 -18.91 -36.10
CA SER A 12 -18.40 -17.91 -35.48
C SER A 12 -18.80 -17.63 -34.03
N ILE A 13 -20.10 -17.48 -33.75
CA ILE A 13 -20.61 -17.27 -32.40
C ILE A 13 -20.30 -18.49 -31.51
N LEU A 14 -20.53 -19.70 -32.01
CA LEU A 14 -20.22 -20.93 -31.28
C LEU A 14 -18.72 -21.06 -30.99
N PHE A 15 -17.86 -20.66 -31.91
CA PHE A 15 -16.42 -20.69 -31.70
C PHE A 15 -15.97 -19.73 -30.60
N VAL A 16 -16.52 -18.52 -30.56
CA VAL A 16 -16.25 -17.54 -29.48
C VAL A 16 -16.75 -18.06 -28.13
N LEU A 17 -17.98 -18.58 -28.08
CA LEU A 17 -18.54 -19.14 -26.85
C LEU A 17 -17.75 -20.36 -26.34
N ALA A 18 -17.33 -21.24 -27.25
CA ALA A 18 -16.48 -22.39 -26.91
C ALA A 18 -15.11 -21.93 -26.38
N GLY A 19 -14.52 -20.89 -26.96
CA GLY A 19 -13.27 -20.29 -26.49
C GLY A 19 -13.39 -19.71 -25.09
N ILE A 20 -14.48 -18.98 -24.80
CA ILE A 20 -14.74 -18.40 -23.47
C ILE A 20 -14.98 -19.49 -22.42
N LEU A 21 -15.80 -20.49 -22.72
CA LEU A 21 -16.06 -21.60 -21.80
C LEU A 21 -14.79 -22.43 -21.55
N GLY A 22 -13.97 -22.62 -22.59
CA GLY A 22 -12.68 -23.29 -22.48
C GLY A 22 -11.68 -22.53 -21.61
N SER A 23 -11.55 -21.21 -21.79
CA SER A 23 -10.64 -20.40 -20.98
C SER A 23 -11.08 -20.32 -19.52
N TRP A 24 -12.39 -20.31 -19.25
CA TRP A 24 -12.94 -20.37 -17.90
C TRP A 24 -12.65 -21.72 -17.23
N ALA A 25 -12.90 -22.85 -17.93
CA ALA A 25 -12.67 -24.19 -17.39
C ALA A 25 -11.18 -24.49 -17.08
N LEU A 26 -10.27 -23.90 -17.85
CA LEU A 26 -8.82 -24.04 -17.66
C LEU A 26 -8.26 -23.10 -16.58
N GLY A 27 -9.10 -22.23 -15.99
CA GLY A 27 -8.67 -21.28 -14.97
C GLY A 27 -7.73 -20.18 -15.49
N TRP A 28 -7.63 -20.01 -16.81
CA TRP A 28 -6.82 -18.96 -17.44
C TRP A 28 -7.38 -17.56 -17.24
N TRP A 29 -8.61 -17.46 -16.75
CA TRP A 29 -9.24 -16.21 -16.36
C TRP A 29 -9.18 -16.02 -14.85
N GLN A 30 -8.08 -15.43 -14.34
CA GLN A 30 -7.98 -14.99 -12.94
C GLN A 30 -8.24 -13.49 -12.84
N THR A 31 -9.38 -13.11 -12.24
CA THR A 31 -9.73 -11.71 -11.96
C THR A 31 -9.34 -11.25 -10.56
N GLN A 32 -8.83 -12.16 -9.72
CA GLN A 32 -8.30 -11.82 -8.41
C GLN A 32 -6.82 -11.47 -8.57
N THR A 33 -6.52 -10.17 -8.53
CA THR A 33 -5.16 -9.70 -8.28
C THR A 33 -4.76 -10.16 -6.89
N ASP A 34 -3.69 -10.94 -6.81
CA ASP A 34 -3.05 -11.23 -5.53
C ASP A 34 -2.56 -9.91 -4.91
N ARG A 35 -3.03 -9.62 -3.69
CA ARG A 35 -2.69 -8.40 -2.94
C ARG A 35 -1.73 -8.69 -1.79
N THR A 36 -1.06 -9.85 -1.81
CA THR A 36 -0.02 -10.13 -0.84
C THR A 36 1.23 -9.34 -1.19
N PRO A 37 1.77 -8.54 -0.26
CA PRO A 37 2.96 -7.78 -0.55
C PRO A 37 4.19 -8.68 -0.72
N GLN A 38 5.20 -8.17 -1.40
CA GLN A 38 6.50 -8.84 -1.48
C GLN A 38 7.18 -8.85 -0.11
N ARG A 39 7.91 -9.92 0.18
CA ARG A 39 8.73 -10.01 1.40
C ARG A 39 10.04 -9.26 1.20
N LEU A 40 10.56 -8.71 2.30
CA LEU A 40 11.88 -8.10 2.31
C LEU A 40 12.96 -9.12 1.93
N GLU A 41 13.84 -8.68 1.02
CA GLU A 41 15.00 -9.46 0.61
C GLU A 41 15.98 -9.62 1.76
N SER A 42 16.62 -10.80 1.85
CA SER A 42 17.53 -11.14 2.94
C SER A 42 18.72 -10.18 3.10
N GLN A 43 19.13 -9.52 2.01
CA GLN A 43 20.22 -8.53 2.04
C GLN A 43 19.82 -7.24 2.77
N ARG A 44 18.57 -6.80 2.60
CA ARG A 44 18.05 -5.61 3.31
C ARG A 44 17.82 -5.88 4.79
N LEU A 45 17.63 -7.14 5.18
CA LEU A 45 17.51 -7.55 6.59
C LEU A 45 18.78 -7.34 7.42
N GLU A 46 19.95 -7.24 6.78
CA GLU A 46 21.23 -7.04 7.47
C GLU A 46 21.35 -5.62 8.07
N ASP A 47 20.67 -4.64 7.46
CA ASP A 47 20.65 -3.24 7.89
C ASP A 47 19.57 -2.94 8.95
N MET A 48 18.89 -3.98 9.46
CA MET A 48 17.81 -3.82 10.44
C MET A 48 18.32 -3.58 11.86
N THR A 49 17.69 -2.62 12.55
CA THR A 49 17.95 -2.34 13.97
C THR A 49 17.54 -3.51 14.89
N SER A 50 16.58 -4.35 14.46
CA SER A 50 16.12 -5.53 15.21
C SER A 50 15.98 -6.79 14.34
N PRO A 51 16.68 -7.89 14.66
CA PRO A 51 16.66 -9.13 13.86
C PRO A 51 15.35 -9.95 14.00
N SER A 52 14.37 -9.46 14.74
CA SER A 52 13.13 -10.18 15.06
C SER A 52 12.06 -10.19 13.95
N GLN A 53 12.26 -9.45 12.85
CA GLN A 53 11.27 -9.32 11.77
C GLN A 53 11.64 -10.10 10.50
N ALA A 54 12.37 -11.22 10.64
CA ALA A 54 12.64 -12.13 9.53
C ALA A 54 11.32 -12.57 8.86
N GLY A 55 11.16 -12.23 7.58
CA GLY A 55 9.95 -12.51 6.80
C GLY A 55 8.92 -11.37 6.76
N ALA A 56 9.27 -10.18 7.26
CA ALA A 56 8.46 -8.97 7.09
C ALA A 56 8.23 -8.62 5.62
N TYR A 57 7.11 -7.96 5.37
CA TYR A 57 6.77 -7.44 4.05
C TYR A 57 7.50 -6.13 3.77
N ASP A 58 7.85 -5.90 2.51
CA ASP A 58 8.51 -4.68 2.07
C ASP A 58 7.51 -3.51 2.07
N PRO A 59 7.78 -2.41 2.81
CA PRO A 59 6.98 -1.20 2.75
C PRO A 59 6.89 -0.62 1.34
N ASP A 60 7.89 -0.84 0.47
CA ASP A 60 7.87 -0.36 -0.92
C ASP A 60 6.68 -0.90 -1.73
N ASP A 61 6.14 -2.06 -1.36
CA ASP A 61 5.00 -2.68 -2.04
C ASP A 61 3.63 -2.22 -1.51
N ILE A 62 3.59 -1.25 -0.59
CA ILE A 62 2.34 -0.57 -0.21
C ILE A 62 1.82 0.22 -1.42
N ARG A 63 0.52 0.04 -1.70
CA ARG A 63 -0.16 0.65 -2.85
C ARG A 63 -1.28 1.53 -2.36
N GLY A 64 -1.59 2.60 -3.11
CA GLY A 64 -2.73 3.48 -2.79
C GLY A 64 -4.07 2.75 -2.67
N SER A 65 -4.24 1.57 -3.28
CA SER A 65 -5.47 0.77 -3.17
C SER A 65 -5.65 0.03 -1.84
N TYR A 66 -4.58 -0.12 -1.05
CA TYR A 66 -4.57 -0.79 0.25
C TYR A 66 -5.40 0.01 1.25
N THR A 67 -6.08 -0.70 2.14
CA THR A 67 -6.75 -0.09 3.29
C THR A 67 -5.87 -0.11 4.54
N PHE A 68 -6.22 0.63 5.58
CA PHE A 68 -5.51 0.50 6.86
C PHE A 68 -5.65 -0.91 7.45
N GLU A 69 -6.74 -1.64 7.16
CA GLU A 69 -6.84 -3.05 7.52
C GLU A 69 -5.80 -3.92 6.78
N ASP A 70 -5.53 -3.65 5.50
CA ASP A 70 -4.44 -4.32 4.78
C ASP A 70 -3.08 -3.99 5.43
N ILE A 71 -2.84 -2.72 5.80
CA ILE A 71 -1.60 -2.30 6.47
C ILE A 71 -1.45 -2.98 7.83
N ASN A 72 -2.51 -3.01 8.64
CA ASN A 72 -2.54 -3.69 9.92
C ASN A 72 -2.27 -5.19 9.77
N ARG A 73 -2.88 -5.85 8.79
CA ARG A 73 -2.73 -7.29 8.56
C ARG A 73 -1.31 -7.66 8.13
N PHE A 74 -0.70 -6.89 7.23
CA PHE A 74 0.60 -7.26 6.65
C PHE A 74 1.77 -6.70 7.46
N TYR A 75 1.69 -5.47 7.95
CA TYR A 75 2.80 -4.79 8.61
C TYR A 75 2.62 -4.68 10.13
N GLU A 76 1.49 -5.15 10.66
CA GLU A 76 1.19 -5.20 12.09
C GLU A 76 1.25 -3.82 12.77
N VAL A 77 0.91 -2.77 12.03
CA VAL A 77 0.73 -1.41 12.58
C VAL A 77 -0.71 -1.31 13.11
N PRO A 78 -0.94 -0.95 14.38
CA PRO A 78 -2.29 -0.90 14.95
C PRO A 78 -3.21 0.08 14.19
N LEU A 79 -4.47 -0.31 13.96
CA LEU A 79 -5.46 0.56 13.32
C LEU A 79 -5.66 1.89 14.06
N ALA A 80 -5.59 1.87 15.40
CA ALA A 80 -5.69 3.08 16.20
C ALA A 80 -4.53 4.06 15.94
N ASP A 81 -3.32 3.53 15.72
CA ASP A 81 -2.15 4.33 15.44
C ASP A 81 -2.18 4.86 14.01
N LEU A 82 -2.65 4.07 13.04
CA LEU A 82 -2.87 4.54 11.67
C LEU A 82 -3.95 5.63 11.61
N ALA A 83 -5.05 5.45 12.33
CA ALA A 83 -6.14 6.42 12.43
C ALA A 83 -5.64 7.74 13.04
N ALA A 84 -4.93 7.67 14.17
CA ALA A 84 -4.39 8.85 14.84
C ALA A 84 -3.30 9.53 14.01
N ALA A 85 -2.40 8.75 13.38
CA ALA A 85 -1.30 9.27 12.57
C ALA A 85 -1.79 10.12 11.40
N PHE A 86 -2.84 9.67 10.71
CA PHE A 86 -3.35 10.31 9.49
C PHE A 86 -4.71 11.00 9.69
N THR A 87 -5.08 11.27 10.94
CA THR A 87 -6.29 12.03 11.30
C THR A 87 -7.58 11.44 10.69
N VAL A 88 -7.65 10.11 10.60
CA VAL A 88 -8.81 9.37 10.07
C VAL A 88 -9.70 8.92 11.22
N ASP A 89 -11.02 9.09 11.10
CA ASP A 89 -11.97 8.58 12.09
C ASP A 89 -11.77 7.08 12.34
N THR A 90 -11.72 6.69 13.60
CA THR A 90 -11.51 5.28 14.00
C THR A 90 -12.56 4.33 13.43
N ASP A 91 -13.81 4.80 13.29
CA ASP A 91 -14.91 4.01 12.74
C ASP A 91 -14.76 3.74 11.23
N ARG A 92 -14.00 4.60 10.53
CA ARG A 92 -13.74 4.48 9.09
C ARG A 92 -12.36 3.92 8.78
N ALA A 93 -11.45 3.91 9.76
CA ALA A 93 -10.05 3.55 9.61
C ALA A 93 -9.84 2.24 8.84
N ALA A 94 -10.51 1.15 9.25
CA ALA A 94 -10.32 -0.17 8.62
C ALA A 94 -10.54 -0.16 7.10
N GLY A 95 -11.53 0.60 6.62
CA GLY A 95 -11.86 0.72 5.20
C GLY A 95 -11.17 1.86 4.46
N PHE A 96 -10.49 2.76 5.17
CA PHE A 96 -9.84 3.93 4.59
C PHE A 96 -8.69 3.52 3.68
N LYS A 97 -8.67 4.03 2.44
CA LYS A 97 -7.65 3.69 1.44
C LYS A 97 -6.53 4.71 1.44
N VAL A 98 -5.30 4.25 1.27
CA VAL A 98 -4.11 5.11 1.26
C VAL A 98 -4.18 6.19 0.17
N LYS A 99 -4.70 5.88 -1.01
CA LYS A 99 -4.88 6.86 -2.11
C LYS A 99 -5.86 7.98 -1.76
N ASP A 100 -6.74 7.77 -0.78
CA ASP A 100 -7.73 8.78 -0.40
C ASP A 100 -7.11 9.86 0.49
N PHE A 101 -5.81 9.79 0.82
CA PHE A 101 -5.06 10.88 1.46
C PHE A 101 -5.12 12.19 0.68
N GLU A 102 -5.11 12.13 -0.65
CA GLU A 102 -5.28 13.29 -1.53
C GLU A 102 -6.58 14.07 -1.25
N THR A 103 -7.57 13.44 -0.60
CA THR A 103 -8.84 14.09 -0.25
C THR A 103 -8.80 14.85 1.07
N ILE A 104 -7.94 14.44 2.01
CA ILE A 104 -7.85 15.00 3.36
C ILE A 104 -6.59 15.85 3.56
N PHE A 105 -5.59 15.71 2.70
CA PHE A 105 -4.36 16.51 2.68
C PHE A 105 -4.15 17.16 1.31
N PRO A 106 -4.97 18.16 0.91
CA PRO A 106 -4.86 18.83 -0.39
C PRO A 106 -3.72 19.88 -0.45
N ASP A 107 -2.73 19.80 0.43
CA ASP A 107 -1.81 20.89 0.74
C ASP A 107 -0.82 21.17 -0.41
N PRO A 108 -0.63 22.44 -0.84
CA PRO A 108 0.39 22.81 -1.83
C PRO A 108 1.83 22.73 -1.33
N ASP A 109 2.07 22.75 -0.01
CA ASP A 109 3.42 22.85 0.56
C ASP A 109 4.12 21.49 0.70
N GLY A 110 3.41 20.39 0.47
CA GLY A 110 3.95 19.03 0.43
C GLY A 110 2.89 17.96 0.26
N GLU A 111 3.20 16.89 -0.49
CA GLU A 111 2.25 15.81 -0.76
C GLU A 111 2.27 14.75 0.35
N ILE A 112 1.12 14.55 1.02
CA ILE A 112 0.88 13.39 1.87
C ILE A 112 0.15 12.33 1.04
N GLY A 113 0.86 11.26 0.69
CA GLY A 113 0.37 10.27 -0.27
C GLY A 113 0.77 8.84 0.09
N THR A 114 0.84 8.00 -0.94
CA THR A 114 1.21 6.58 -0.74
C THR A 114 2.62 6.47 -0.17
N SER A 115 3.55 7.32 -0.60
CA SER A 115 4.94 7.30 -0.13
C SER A 115 5.09 7.74 1.33
N SER A 116 4.22 8.64 1.81
CA SER A 116 4.08 8.94 3.23
C SER A 116 3.69 7.71 4.07
N MET A 117 2.77 6.88 3.58
CA MET A 117 2.42 5.62 4.25
C MET A 117 3.59 4.64 4.25
N LYS A 118 4.34 4.52 3.14
CA LYS A 118 5.53 3.65 3.05
C LYS A 118 6.56 4.04 4.08
N LEU A 119 6.87 5.34 4.15
CA LEU A 119 7.79 5.93 5.09
C LEU A 119 7.36 5.65 6.54
N PHE A 120 6.10 5.97 6.86
CA PHE A 120 5.56 5.77 8.20
C PHE A 120 5.64 4.31 8.63
N VAL A 121 5.18 3.37 7.80
CA VAL A 121 5.20 1.94 8.12
C VAL A 121 6.62 1.44 8.29
N ALA A 122 7.54 1.84 7.40
CA ALA A 122 8.92 1.43 7.49
C ALA A 122 9.54 1.85 8.82
N TRP A 123 9.44 3.15 9.16
CA TRP A 123 10.07 3.68 10.36
C TRP A 123 9.37 3.19 11.63
N TYR A 124 8.04 3.09 11.63
CA TYR A 124 7.26 2.53 12.74
C TYR A 124 7.72 1.11 13.09
N LYS A 125 8.08 0.33 12.08
CA LYS A 125 8.53 -1.06 12.25
C LYS A 125 10.05 -1.20 12.37
N GLY A 126 10.83 -0.12 12.21
CA GLY A 126 12.29 -0.20 12.17
C GLY A 126 12.82 -0.97 10.96
N LEU A 127 12.10 -0.90 9.83
CA LEU A 127 12.45 -1.55 8.57
C LEU A 127 13.37 -0.67 7.73
N PRO A 128 14.30 -1.27 6.96
CA PRO A 128 15.14 -0.54 6.02
C PRO A 128 14.26 0.10 4.96
N TYR A 129 14.46 1.39 4.71
CA TYR A 129 13.70 2.12 3.72
C TYR A 129 14.54 3.19 3.07
N GLU A 130 14.55 3.16 1.75
CA GLU A 130 15.25 4.13 0.92
C GLU A 130 14.26 5.20 0.47
N LEU A 131 14.54 6.45 0.83
CA LEU A 131 13.77 7.60 0.37
C LEU A 131 13.99 7.78 -1.13
N LYS A 132 13.00 7.38 -1.93
CA LYS A 132 13.02 7.54 -3.40
C LYS A 132 12.56 8.92 -3.85
N GLU A 133 11.72 9.53 -3.04
CA GLU A 133 11.16 10.86 -3.27
C GLU A 133 10.93 11.56 -1.94
N GLU A 134 10.83 12.88 -2.00
CA GLU A 134 10.50 13.70 -0.84
C GLU A 134 9.05 13.41 -0.44
N SER A 135 8.83 13.00 0.81
CA SER A 135 7.51 12.60 1.31
C SER A 135 7.27 13.25 2.66
N PHE A 136 6.12 13.93 2.79
CA PHE A 136 5.76 14.59 4.03
C PHE A 136 4.90 13.68 4.90
N LEU A 137 4.98 13.88 6.21
CA LEU A 137 4.10 13.25 7.19
C LEU A 137 3.23 14.31 7.88
N PRO A 138 1.97 14.01 8.21
CA PRO A 138 1.21 14.86 9.09
C PRO A 138 1.80 14.86 10.51
N ALA A 139 1.68 15.98 11.23
CA ALA A 139 2.22 16.14 12.59
C ALA A 139 1.89 14.99 13.56
N PRO A 140 0.66 14.44 13.60
CA PRO A 140 0.34 13.28 14.43
C PRO A 140 1.13 12.02 14.06
N ALA A 141 1.41 11.78 12.77
CA ALA A 141 2.23 10.65 12.34
C ALA A 141 3.68 10.78 12.82
N ALA A 142 4.26 11.97 12.68
CA ALA A 142 5.61 12.25 13.19
C ALA A 142 5.69 12.09 14.72
N ALA A 143 4.66 12.55 15.46
CA ALA A 143 4.58 12.37 16.91
C ALA A 143 4.54 10.88 17.31
N ILE A 144 3.74 10.07 16.62
CA ILE A 144 3.65 8.63 16.88
C ILE A 144 4.99 7.92 16.61
N LEU A 145 5.71 8.30 15.55
CA LEU A 145 7.04 7.73 15.28
C LEU A 145 8.03 8.07 16.39
N ARG A 146 8.05 9.32 16.87
CA ARG A 146 8.91 9.73 18.00
C ARG A 146 8.57 9.02 19.31
N GLU A 147 7.30 8.69 19.53
CA GLU A 147 6.85 8.03 20.76
C GLU A 147 7.07 6.50 20.72
N LYS A 148 6.80 5.86 19.58
CA LYS A 148 6.63 4.40 19.50
C LYS A 148 7.72 3.70 18.69
N ALA A 149 8.48 4.40 17.87
CA ALA A 149 9.49 3.82 17.00
C ALA A 149 10.92 4.11 17.48
N GLU A 150 11.85 3.25 17.10
CA GLU A 150 13.28 3.49 17.29
C GLU A 150 13.81 4.33 16.11
N ILE A 151 13.76 5.66 16.26
CA ILE A 151 14.20 6.59 15.22
C ILE A 151 15.69 6.95 15.36
N THR A 152 16.38 7.04 14.22
CA THR A 152 17.77 7.52 14.16
C THR A 152 17.84 9.05 14.19
N LEU A 153 19.03 9.61 14.42
CA LEU A 153 19.22 11.07 14.38
C LEU A 153 18.87 11.66 13.01
N GLU A 154 19.22 10.97 11.93
CA GLU A 154 18.90 11.39 10.56
C GLU A 154 17.37 11.38 10.30
N GLN A 155 16.67 10.37 10.81
CA GLN A 155 15.22 10.30 10.73
C GLN A 155 14.55 11.42 11.54
N GLU A 156 15.07 11.75 12.72
CA GLU A 156 14.59 12.87 13.53
C GLU A 156 14.77 14.21 12.80
N GLU A 157 15.93 14.46 12.19
CA GLU A 157 16.16 15.65 11.37
C GLU A 157 15.22 15.71 10.16
N TYR A 158 14.96 14.58 9.51
CA TYR A 158 14.00 14.48 8.43
C TYR A 158 12.58 14.85 8.91
N LEU A 159 12.11 14.28 10.02
CA LEU A 159 10.81 14.60 10.61
C LEU A 159 10.69 16.08 10.98
N ASN A 160 11.76 16.74 11.42
CA ASN A 160 11.73 18.16 11.77
C ASN A 160 11.54 19.10 10.55
N THR A 161 11.85 18.62 9.35
CA THR A 161 11.77 19.41 8.10
C THR A 161 10.65 18.96 7.17
N HIS A 162 10.17 17.72 7.30
CA HIS A 162 9.17 17.10 6.41
C HIS A 162 7.89 16.70 7.16
N THR A 163 7.48 17.54 8.11
CA THR A 163 6.21 17.40 8.82
C THR A 163 5.31 18.57 8.51
N LEU A 164 4.07 18.29 8.11
CA LEU A 164 3.03 19.29 7.87
C LEU A 164 2.09 19.38 9.07
N GLU A 165 1.83 20.61 9.50
CA GLU A 165 0.80 20.89 10.50
C GLU A 165 -0.57 20.54 9.91
N THR A 166 -1.35 19.78 10.66
CA THR A 166 -2.69 19.40 10.22
C THR A 166 -3.68 20.46 10.68
N GLN A 167 -4.56 20.94 9.79
CA GLN A 167 -5.64 21.84 10.23
C GLN A 167 -6.62 21.02 11.08
N GLU A 168 -6.81 21.45 12.33
CA GLU A 168 -7.77 20.87 13.29
C GLU A 168 -9.22 20.88 12.79
#